data_AF-A0A7C3SDQ5-F1
#
_entry.id   AF-A0A7C3SDQ5-F1
#
_cell.length_a   1.000
_cell.length_b   1.000
_cell.length_c   1.000
_cell.angle_alpha   90.00
_cell.angle_beta   90.00
_cell.angle_gamma   90.00
#
_symmetry.space_group_name_H-M   'P 1'
#
loop_
_entity.id
_entity.type
_entity.pdbx_description
1 polymer ?
#
loop_
_entity_poly.entity_id
_entity_poly.type
_entity_poly.pdbx_seq_one_letter_code
_entity_poly.pdbx_strand_id
1 'polypeptide(L)'
;MRRTLGAWIPDDLSVDKNIWMLSFECQGVASVGGLGVAVYNLARALARKCRVRVFMPSHGRHLEPDIKSKYGFRRVGDYLAEGFRRGEDGKLYPYKIALERGVLDGVEYYLFCGADLETSRWLDNPIIYNDAITFEKMSLFARGLRAYIDHLCVTGAIDELPHVLHLHDWHTVPAGISAKQDLEERRYFCPTVFTIHLLNMRRSSWRYM
;
A
#
# COMPACT_ATOMS: atom_id res chain seq x y z
N MET A 1 -6.00 -31.69 4.36
CA MET A 1 -5.26 -31.34 3.13
C MET A 1 -6.03 -31.81 1.91
N ARG A 2 -6.69 -30.91 1.18
CA ARG A 2 -7.12 -31.20 -0.20
C ARG A 2 -6.25 -30.37 -1.12
N ARG A 3 -5.15 -30.96 -1.59
CA ARG A 3 -4.41 -30.46 -2.75
C ARG A 3 -5.31 -30.57 -3.98
N THR A 4 -6.09 -29.54 -4.26
CA THR A 4 -6.61 -29.34 -5.62
C THR A 4 -5.45 -28.85 -6.47
N LEU A 5 -5.04 -29.69 -7.43
CA LEU A 5 -4.06 -29.38 -8.45
C LEU A 5 -4.49 -28.11 -9.21
N GLY A 6 -4.01 -26.92 -8.82
CA GLY A 6 -4.28 -25.72 -9.62
C GLY A 6 -3.93 -24.38 -8.97
N ALA A 7 -4.25 -24.16 -7.70
CA ALA A 7 -4.02 -22.88 -7.03
C ALA A 7 -3.85 -23.06 -5.52
N TRP A 8 -2.95 -22.28 -4.92
CA TRP A 8 -2.91 -22.06 -3.49
C TRP A 8 -4.07 -21.13 -3.14
N ILE A 9 -5.07 -21.71 -2.51
CA ILE A 9 -6.15 -20.99 -1.85
C ILE A 9 -5.84 -21.11 -0.36
N PRO A 10 -5.78 -20.00 0.40
CA PRO A 10 -5.60 -20.10 1.85
C PRO A 10 -6.69 -21.01 2.42
N ASP A 11 -6.27 -22.16 2.95
CA ASP A 11 -7.11 -23.36 3.19
C ASP A 11 -8.21 -23.14 4.26
N ASP A 12 -8.19 -21.99 4.95
CA ASP A 12 -9.27 -21.59 5.84
C ASP A 12 -9.27 -20.06 6.06
N LEU A 13 -10.33 -19.39 5.62
CA LEU A 13 -10.56 -17.98 5.93
C LEU A 13 -11.05 -17.78 7.39
N SER A 14 -11.19 -18.83 8.20
CA SER A 14 -11.77 -18.75 9.55
C SER A 14 -10.78 -18.39 10.66
N VAL A 15 -9.46 -18.40 10.41
CA VAL A 15 -8.42 -18.06 11.40
C VAL A 15 -7.41 -17.05 10.80
N ASP A 16 -7.18 -15.94 11.52
CA ASP A 16 -6.18 -14.90 11.26
C ASP A 16 -6.09 -14.36 9.81
N LYS A 17 -7.20 -13.81 9.31
CA LYS A 17 -7.24 -13.14 8.00
C LYS A 17 -6.21 -11.99 7.92
N ASN A 18 -5.24 -12.09 7.03
CA ASN A 18 -4.33 -11.01 6.69
C ASN A 18 -4.93 -10.14 5.59
N ILE A 19 -5.32 -8.92 5.93
CA ILE A 19 -5.93 -7.95 5.02
C ILE A 19 -4.90 -6.87 4.74
N TRP A 20 -4.52 -6.73 3.47
CA TRP A 20 -3.71 -5.61 3.01
C TRP A 20 -4.62 -4.52 2.45
N MET A 21 -4.68 -3.41 3.16
CA MET A 21 -5.36 -2.19 2.73
C MET A 21 -4.33 -1.29 2.05
N LEU A 22 -4.57 -0.96 0.79
CA LEU A 22 -3.74 -0.03 0.04
C LEU A 22 -4.39 1.35 0.09
N SER A 23 -3.65 2.39 0.45
CA SER A 23 -4.18 3.75 0.50
C SER A 23 -3.08 4.80 0.28
N PHE A 24 -3.49 6.00 -0.15
CA PHE A 24 -2.65 7.21 -0.14
C PHE A 24 -2.93 8.08 1.09
N GLU A 25 -4.00 7.77 1.83
CA GLU A 25 -4.38 8.48 3.04
C GLU A 25 -4.72 7.52 4.17
N CYS A 26 -4.27 7.84 5.36
CA CYS A 26 -4.74 7.24 6.60
C CYS A 26 -4.61 8.27 7.72
N GLN A 27 -5.71 8.55 8.39
CA GLN A 27 -5.74 9.51 9.49
C GLN A 27 -4.71 9.12 10.56
N GLY A 28 -3.94 10.11 11.01
CA GLY A 28 -2.85 9.93 11.97
C GLY A 28 -1.47 9.71 11.33
N VAL A 29 -1.39 9.35 10.05
CA VAL A 29 -0.15 9.31 9.27
C VAL A 29 -0.12 10.46 8.25
N ALA A 30 -0.96 10.38 7.22
CA ALA A 30 -1.10 11.38 6.17
C ALA A 30 -2.56 11.43 5.70
N SER A 31 -3.21 12.59 5.72
CA SER A 31 -4.57 12.74 5.19
C SER A 31 -4.88 14.19 4.84
N VAL A 32 -5.72 14.38 3.83
CA VAL A 32 -6.24 15.67 3.34
C VAL A 32 -7.77 15.72 3.32
N GLY A 33 -8.47 14.60 3.58
CA GLY A 33 -9.93 14.59 3.57
C GLY A 33 -10.57 13.35 4.23
N GLY A 34 -11.82 13.07 3.84
CA GLY A 34 -12.61 11.99 4.43
C GLY A 34 -12.12 10.57 4.12
N LEU A 35 -11.31 10.39 3.06
CA LEU A 35 -10.73 9.10 2.69
C LEU A 35 -9.85 8.56 3.82
N GLY A 36 -8.90 9.36 4.33
CA GLY A 36 -8.00 8.93 5.39
C GLY A 36 -8.73 8.55 6.69
N VAL A 37 -9.83 9.24 7.01
CA VAL A 37 -10.70 8.92 8.15
C VAL A 37 -11.41 7.58 7.95
N ALA A 38 -11.91 7.32 6.74
CA ALA A 38 -12.57 6.06 6.41
C ALA A 38 -11.60 4.88 6.51
N VAL A 39 -10.41 5.01 5.92
CA VAL A 39 -9.36 3.97 5.95
C VAL A 39 -8.93 3.68 7.39
N TYR A 40 -8.64 4.71 8.18
CA TYR A 40 -8.22 4.54 9.58
C TYR A 40 -9.28 3.82 10.42
N ASN A 41 -10.53 4.27 10.37
CA ASN A 41 -11.59 3.66 11.19
C ASN A 41 -11.93 2.24 10.75
N LEU A 42 -11.92 1.97 9.44
CA LEU A 42 -12.11 0.62 8.92
C LEU A 42 -10.98 -0.31 9.34
N ALA A 43 -9.73 0.10 9.18
CA ALA A 43 -8.56 -0.68 9.56
C ALA A 43 -8.60 -1.05 11.05
N ARG A 44 -8.86 -0.07 11.92
CA ARG A 44 -8.98 -0.27 13.36
C ARG A 44 -10.13 -1.20 13.75
N ALA A 45 -11.27 -1.10 13.05
CA ALA A 45 -12.41 -1.98 13.31
C ALA A 45 -12.11 -3.43 12.91
N LEU A 46 -11.46 -3.62 11.76
CA LEU A 46 -11.04 -4.94 11.25
C LEU A 46 -9.94 -5.57 12.11
N ALA A 47 -9.01 -4.78 12.64
CA ALA A 47 -7.90 -5.24 13.48
C ALA A 47 -8.34 -5.97 14.77
N ARG A 48 -9.61 -5.83 15.17
CA ARG A 48 -10.20 -6.57 16.30
C ARG A 48 -10.42 -8.05 16.01
N LYS A 49 -10.41 -8.47 14.73
CA LYS A 49 -10.74 -9.83 14.28
C LYS A 49 -9.77 -10.38 13.24
N CYS A 50 -8.97 -9.53 12.63
CA CYS A 50 -8.11 -9.83 11.50
C CYS A 50 -6.75 -9.17 11.70
N ARG A 51 -5.71 -9.71 11.07
CA ARG A 51 -4.45 -9.00 10.91
C ARG A 51 -4.61 -7.97 9.80
N VAL A 52 -4.43 -6.69 10.12
CA VAL A 52 -4.62 -5.60 9.14
C VAL A 52 -3.30 -4.89 8.90
N ARG A 53 -2.97 -4.73 7.62
CA ARG A 53 -1.80 -4.00 7.15
C ARG A 53 -2.23 -2.87 6.24
N VAL A 54 -1.85 -1.64 6.56
CA VAL A 54 -2.06 -0.50 5.69
C VAL A 54 -0.76 -0.18 4.98
N PHE A 55 -0.75 -0.30 3.66
CA PHE A 55 0.36 0.08 2.80
C PHE A 55 0.10 1.44 2.17
N MET A 56 1.10 2.32 2.22
CA MET A 56 1.03 3.65 1.64
C MET A 56 2.41 4.18 1.25
N PRO A 57 2.50 5.17 0.33
CA PRO A 57 3.68 6.02 0.23
C PRO A 57 3.95 6.68 1.59
N SER A 58 5.21 6.96 1.92
CA SER A 58 5.52 7.52 3.23
C SER A 58 5.02 8.96 3.42
N HIS A 59 4.91 9.72 2.32
CA HIS A 59 4.62 11.15 2.33
C HIS A 59 5.55 11.97 3.26
N GLY A 60 6.76 11.44 3.55
CA GLY A 60 7.75 12.03 4.45
C GLY A 60 7.39 11.90 5.93
N ARG A 61 6.23 11.31 6.26
CA ARG A 61 5.69 11.27 7.63
C ARG A 61 6.50 10.40 8.57
N HIS A 62 7.20 9.41 8.03
CA HIS A 62 8.11 8.55 8.78
C HIS A 62 9.34 9.30 9.34
N LEU A 63 9.63 10.50 8.83
CA LEU A 63 10.71 11.37 9.31
C LEU A 63 10.26 12.32 10.42
N GLU A 64 8.96 12.51 10.60
CA GLU A 64 8.41 13.40 11.63
C GLU A 64 8.55 12.72 13.01
N PRO A 65 9.27 13.31 13.98
CA PRO A 65 9.59 12.65 15.25
C PRO A 65 8.35 12.16 16.01
N ASP A 66 7.28 12.97 16.04
CA ASP A 66 6.04 12.63 16.74
C ASP A 66 5.33 11.43 16.10
N ILE A 67 5.26 11.39 14.77
CA ILE A 67 4.67 10.27 14.03
C ILE A 67 5.55 9.03 14.19
N LYS A 68 6.88 9.18 14.00
CA LYS A 68 7.83 8.09 14.16
C LYS A 68 7.76 7.45 15.54
N SER A 69 7.70 8.26 16.60
CA SER A 69 7.58 7.79 17.97
C SER A 69 6.21 7.16 18.24
N LYS A 70 5.12 7.78 17.77
CA LYS A 70 3.74 7.31 18.01
C LYS A 70 3.48 5.93 17.39
N TYR A 71 3.94 5.69 16.17
CA TYR A 71 3.76 4.42 15.46
C TYR A 71 4.93 3.46 15.67
N GLY A 72 6.04 3.93 16.24
CA GLY A 72 7.27 3.14 16.38
C GLY A 72 7.85 2.72 15.03
N PHE A 73 7.86 3.61 14.03
CA PHE A 73 8.34 3.26 12.69
C PHE A 73 9.81 2.83 12.70
N ARG A 74 10.06 1.64 12.14
CA ARG A 74 11.39 1.03 11.98
C ARG A 74 11.52 0.48 10.57
N ARG A 75 12.73 0.54 10.00
CA ARG A 75 13.03 -0.08 8.72
C ARG A 75 12.78 -1.60 8.76
N VAL A 76 12.16 -2.13 7.72
CA VAL A 76 11.91 -3.57 7.55
C VAL A 76 13.18 -4.22 7.02
N GLY A 77 13.97 -4.80 7.92
CA GLY A 77 15.10 -5.68 7.61
C GLY A 77 16.00 -5.20 6.48
N ASP A 78 16.29 -6.12 5.57
CA ASP A 78 17.07 -5.97 4.35
C ASP A 78 16.21 -5.63 3.11
N TYR A 79 14.92 -5.33 3.30
CA TYR A 79 14.04 -4.95 2.19
C TYR A 79 14.61 -3.72 1.46
N LEU A 80 14.81 -3.89 0.15
CA LEU A 80 15.21 -2.85 -0.76
C LEU A 80 14.71 -3.19 -2.16
N ALA A 81 13.90 -2.31 -2.74
CA ALA A 81 13.45 -2.46 -4.12
C ALA A 81 14.19 -1.46 -5.00
N GLU A 82 14.94 -1.97 -5.96
CA GLU A 82 15.72 -1.16 -6.90
C GLU A 82 15.38 -1.53 -8.34
N GLY A 83 15.54 -0.59 -9.26
CA GLY A 83 15.33 -0.83 -10.67
C GLY A 83 15.11 0.44 -11.44
N PHE A 84 14.46 0.31 -12.60
CA PHE A 84 14.13 1.44 -13.46
C PHE A 84 12.62 1.52 -13.71
N ARG A 85 12.08 2.74 -13.71
CA ARG A 85 10.73 3.06 -14.17
C ARG A 85 10.82 3.86 -15.47
N ARG A 86 9.86 3.65 -16.37
CA ARG A 86 9.72 4.46 -17.58
C ARG A 86 8.82 5.65 -17.27
N GLY A 87 9.31 6.86 -17.52
CA GLY A 87 8.50 8.09 -17.42
C GLY A 87 7.61 8.27 -18.65
N GLU A 88 6.70 9.25 -18.57
CA GLU A 88 5.84 9.61 -19.71
C GLU A 88 6.64 10.12 -20.92
N ASP A 89 7.83 10.69 -20.68
CA ASP A 89 8.78 11.09 -21.72
C ASP A 89 9.55 9.91 -22.36
N GLY A 90 9.22 8.67 -21.97
CA GLY A 90 9.83 7.44 -22.46
C GLY A 90 11.20 7.12 -21.87
N LYS A 91 11.79 8.02 -21.06
CA LYS A 91 13.10 7.81 -20.44
C LYS A 91 13.01 6.85 -19.25
N LEU A 92 14.14 6.23 -18.94
CA LEU A 92 14.30 5.37 -17.77
C LEU A 92 14.83 6.18 -16.59
N TYR A 93 14.17 6.05 -15.46
CA TYR A 93 14.52 6.68 -14.20
C TYR A 93 14.84 5.59 -13.19
N PRO A 94 16.02 5.59 -12.56
CA PRO A 94 16.32 4.66 -11.49
C PRO A 94 15.43 4.96 -10.27
N TYR A 95 15.16 3.94 -9.47
CA TYR A 95 14.54 4.09 -8.16
C TYR A 95 15.21 3.19 -7.13
N LYS A 96 15.12 3.61 -5.88
CA LYS A 96 15.57 2.89 -4.70
C LYS A 96 14.55 3.09 -3.58
N ILE A 97 13.80 2.05 -3.24
CA ILE A 97 12.67 2.12 -2.29
C ILE A 97 13.01 1.29 -1.05
N ALA A 98 12.89 1.90 0.12
CA ALA A 98 12.91 1.23 1.41
C ALA A 98 11.48 1.10 1.97
N LEU A 99 11.35 0.34 3.05
CA LEU A 99 10.07 0.11 3.72
C LEU A 99 10.26 0.32 5.22
N GLU A 100 9.41 1.16 5.82
CA GLU A 100 9.30 1.27 7.27
C GLU A 100 7.99 0.64 7.75
N ARG A 101 8.04 -0.06 8.89
CA ARG A 101 6.89 -0.68 9.56
C ARG A 101 6.68 -0.02 10.92
N GLY A 102 5.44 0.33 11.21
CA GLY A 102 4.97 0.79 12.52
C GLY A 102 3.68 0.08 12.92
N VAL A 103 3.26 0.24 14.16
CA VAL A 103 2.02 -0.36 14.69
C VAL A 103 1.27 0.67 15.53
N LEU A 104 -0.03 0.79 15.31
CA LEU A 104 -0.92 1.59 16.15
C LEU A 104 -2.31 0.96 16.18
N ASP A 105 -2.94 0.90 17.35
CA ASP A 105 -4.29 0.35 17.55
C ASP A 105 -4.52 -1.06 16.96
N GLY A 106 -3.48 -1.91 17.00
CA GLY A 106 -3.52 -3.27 16.45
C GLY A 106 -3.39 -3.36 14.92
N VAL A 107 -3.23 -2.22 14.23
CA VAL A 107 -2.99 -2.14 12.79
C VAL A 107 -1.49 -2.00 12.52
N GLU A 108 -0.97 -2.77 11.57
CA GLU A 108 0.40 -2.59 11.08
C GLU A 108 0.40 -1.59 9.91
N TYR A 109 1.33 -0.65 9.92
CA TYR A 109 1.47 0.39 8.88
C TYR A 109 2.80 0.20 8.18
N TYR A 110 2.75 0.14 6.85
CA TYR A 110 3.89 -0.08 5.98
C TYR A 110 4.05 1.12 5.04
N LEU A 111 5.13 1.86 5.23
CA LEU A 111 5.44 3.09 4.50
C LEU A 111 6.56 2.83 3.49
N PHE A 112 6.25 2.95 2.20
CA PHE A 112 7.27 2.94 1.16
C PHE A 112 7.97 4.29 1.11
N CYS A 113 9.27 4.27 1.36
CA CYS A 113 10.13 5.45 1.52
C CYS A 113 11.19 5.51 0.43
N GLY A 114 11.69 6.69 0.10
CA GLY A 114 12.88 6.81 -0.73
C GLY A 114 14.12 6.31 0.02
N ALA A 115 14.93 5.48 -0.63
CA ALA A 115 16.23 5.06 -0.11
C ALA A 115 17.40 5.85 -0.71
N ASP A 116 17.11 6.76 -1.65
CA ASP A 116 18.01 7.74 -2.24
C ASP A 116 17.28 9.07 -2.45
N LEU A 117 18.02 10.14 -2.78
CA LEU A 117 17.46 11.49 -2.93
C LEU A 117 16.40 11.57 -4.04
N GLU A 118 16.66 10.91 -5.18
CA GLU A 118 15.77 10.92 -6.35
C GLU A 118 14.42 10.26 -6.06
N THR A 119 14.41 9.11 -5.37
CA THR A 119 13.16 8.42 -5.02
C THR A 119 12.45 9.14 -3.88
N SER A 120 13.21 9.68 -2.92
CA SER A 120 12.65 10.43 -1.77
C SER A 120 11.89 11.67 -2.23
N ARG A 121 12.36 12.35 -3.27
CA ARG A 121 11.68 13.49 -3.90
C ARG A 121 10.21 13.19 -4.23
N TRP A 122 9.90 11.94 -4.56
CA TRP A 122 8.56 11.49 -4.91
C TRP A 122 7.85 10.85 -3.71
N LEU A 123 8.35 9.72 -3.19
CA LEU A 123 7.64 8.95 -2.13
C LEU A 123 7.49 9.75 -0.83
N ASP A 124 8.50 10.54 -0.49
CA ASP A 124 8.57 11.27 0.77
C ASP A 124 8.06 12.72 0.64
N ASN A 125 7.56 13.08 -0.54
CA ASN A 125 6.94 14.38 -0.75
C ASN A 125 5.71 14.53 0.17
N PRO A 126 5.54 15.62 0.93
CA PRO A 126 4.39 15.78 1.83
C PRO A 126 3.07 16.00 1.08
N ILE A 127 3.11 16.41 -0.19
CA ILE A 127 1.93 16.61 -1.03
C ILE A 127 1.36 15.24 -1.40
N ILE A 128 0.12 14.96 -0.96
CA ILE A 128 -0.58 13.71 -1.29
C ILE A 128 -1.11 13.75 -2.71
N TYR A 129 -1.83 14.83 -3.06
CA TYR A 129 -2.47 14.99 -4.36
C TYR A 129 -1.97 16.24 -5.10
N ASN A 130 -1.29 15.99 -6.21
CA ASN A 130 -0.92 16.94 -7.24
C ASN A 130 -0.56 16.10 -8.48
N ASP A 131 -1.21 16.31 -9.62
CA ASP A 131 -1.18 15.40 -10.78
C ASP A 131 0.18 14.74 -11.02
N ALA A 132 1.24 15.54 -11.24
CA ALA A 132 2.60 15.01 -11.47
C ALA A 132 3.15 14.19 -10.29
N ILE A 133 3.00 14.66 -9.05
CA ILE A 133 3.50 13.99 -7.85
C ILE A 133 2.72 12.70 -7.59
N THR A 134 1.40 12.74 -7.78
CA THR A 134 0.49 11.62 -7.53
C THR A 134 0.86 10.45 -8.43
N PHE A 135 1.00 10.66 -9.75
CA PHE A 135 1.35 9.59 -10.68
C PHE A 135 2.71 8.98 -10.40
N GLU A 136 3.71 9.80 -10.04
CA GLU A 136 5.04 9.31 -9.68
C GLU A 136 5.01 8.44 -8.41
N LYS A 137 4.24 8.87 -7.40
CA LYS A 137 3.99 8.06 -6.20
C LYS A 137 3.28 6.75 -6.52
N MET A 138 2.27 6.77 -7.39
CA MET A 138 1.54 5.56 -7.78
C MET A 138 2.47 4.54 -8.45
N SER A 139 3.34 5.01 -9.34
CA SER A 139 4.33 4.19 -10.04
C SER A 139 5.32 3.53 -9.06
N LEU A 140 5.87 4.32 -8.14
CA LEU A 140 6.82 3.82 -7.13
C LEU A 140 6.13 2.92 -6.09
N PHE A 141 4.92 3.28 -5.65
CA PHE A 141 4.12 2.48 -4.73
C PHE A 141 3.81 1.09 -5.28
N ALA A 142 3.45 0.99 -6.56
CA ALA A 142 3.20 -0.30 -7.22
C ALA A 142 4.45 -1.18 -7.25
N ARG A 143 5.61 -0.59 -7.56
CA ARG A 143 6.90 -1.29 -7.59
C ARG A 143 7.36 -1.73 -6.21
N GLY A 144 7.19 -0.86 -5.21
CA GLY A 144 7.46 -1.19 -3.82
C GLY A 144 6.63 -2.38 -3.35
N LEU A 145 5.31 -2.34 -3.59
CA LEU A 145 4.41 -3.42 -3.18
C LEU A 145 4.72 -4.75 -3.87
N ARG A 146 4.97 -4.73 -5.18
CA ARG A 146 5.36 -5.94 -5.93
C ARG A 146 6.68 -6.52 -5.41
N ALA A 147 7.70 -5.68 -5.23
CA ALA A 147 8.97 -6.12 -4.67
C ALA A 147 8.84 -6.62 -3.22
N TYR A 148 7.84 -6.15 -2.46
CA TYR A 148 7.57 -6.67 -1.12
C TYR A 148 6.97 -8.07 -1.16
N ILE A 149 6.08 -8.35 -2.12
CA ILE A 149 5.60 -9.72 -2.39
C ILE A 149 6.78 -10.63 -2.77
N ASP A 150 7.65 -10.18 -3.68
CA ASP A 150 8.88 -10.91 -4.04
C ASP A 150 9.74 -11.21 -2.81
N HIS A 151 9.98 -10.19 -1.98
CA HIS A 151 10.76 -10.32 -0.76
C HIS A 151 10.18 -11.37 0.17
N LEU A 152 8.86 -11.34 0.45
CA LEU A 152 8.19 -12.35 1.26
C LEU A 152 8.32 -13.76 0.67
N CYS A 153 8.24 -13.90 -0.65
CA CYS A 153 8.42 -15.19 -1.32
C CYS A 153 9.85 -15.72 -1.17
N VAL A 154 10.86 -14.86 -1.37
CA VAL A 154 12.27 -15.25 -1.31
C VAL A 154 12.71 -15.59 0.11
N THR A 155 12.20 -14.87 1.12
CA THR A 155 12.52 -15.14 2.53
C THR A 155 11.71 -16.28 3.14
N GLY A 156 10.74 -16.85 2.40
CA GLY A 156 9.88 -17.94 2.88
C GLY A 156 8.73 -17.48 3.80
N ALA A 157 8.52 -16.17 3.96
CA ALA A 157 7.44 -15.58 4.74
C ALA A 157 6.11 -15.55 3.97
N ILE A 158 5.70 -16.69 3.40
CA ILE A 158 4.51 -16.80 2.53
C ILE A 158 3.20 -16.59 3.32
N ASP A 159 3.21 -16.91 4.61
CA ASP A 159 2.11 -16.66 5.56
C ASP A 159 1.83 -15.16 5.77
N GLU A 160 2.78 -14.31 5.40
CA GLU A 160 2.66 -12.85 5.46
C GLU A 160 1.95 -12.24 4.24
N LEU A 161 1.65 -13.03 3.21
CA LEU A 161 0.92 -12.59 2.02
C LEU A 161 -0.56 -12.26 2.34
N PRO A 162 -1.21 -11.41 1.52
CA PRO A 162 -2.59 -11.00 1.76
C PRO A 162 -3.60 -12.09 1.43
N HIS A 163 -4.50 -12.39 2.37
CA HIS A 163 -5.73 -13.14 2.08
C HIS A 163 -6.77 -12.26 1.38
N VAL A 164 -6.71 -10.93 1.57
CA VAL A 164 -7.55 -9.96 0.85
C VAL A 164 -6.72 -8.72 0.53
N LEU A 165 -6.81 -8.25 -0.71
CA LEU A 165 -6.35 -6.92 -1.13
C LEU A 165 -7.54 -5.95 -1.12
N HIS A 166 -7.46 -4.87 -0.36
CA HIS A 166 -8.47 -3.81 -0.33
C HIS A 166 -7.87 -2.51 -0.84
N LEU A 167 -8.28 -2.11 -2.03
CA LEU A 167 -7.81 -0.93 -2.73
C LEU A 167 -8.73 0.26 -2.42
N HIS A 168 -8.17 1.30 -1.81
CA HIS A 168 -8.90 2.54 -1.52
C HIS A 168 -8.61 3.62 -2.57
N ASP A 169 -9.61 3.86 -3.42
CA ASP A 169 -9.60 4.88 -4.46
C ASP A 169 -8.59 4.64 -5.60
N TRP A 170 -8.73 5.40 -6.70
CA TRP A 170 -8.05 5.16 -7.98
C TRP A 170 -6.52 5.18 -7.90
N HIS A 171 -5.96 5.96 -6.97
CA HIS A 171 -4.50 6.07 -6.75
C HIS A 171 -3.85 4.73 -6.39
N THR A 172 -4.62 3.80 -5.83
CA THR A 172 -4.09 2.50 -5.38
C THR A 172 -4.18 1.43 -6.47
N VAL A 173 -4.87 1.71 -7.58
CA VAL A 173 -5.14 0.73 -8.65
C VAL A 173 -3.86 0.17 -9.26
N PRO A 174 -2.84 0.96 -9.66
CA PRO A 174 -1.63 0.38 -10.24
C PRO A 174 -0.94 -0.62 -9.30
N ALA A 175 -0.88 -0.29 -8.00
CA ALA A 175 -0.27 -1.16 -7.00
C ALA A 175 -1.10 -2.42 -6.76
N GLY A 176 -2.41 -2.27 -6.54
CA GLY A 176 -3.28 -3.39 -6.24
C GLY A 176 -3.47 -4.35 -7.42
N ILE A 177 -3.58 -3.84 -8.65
CA ILE A 177 -3.65 -4.70 -9.85
C ILE A 177 -2.30 -5.40 -10.09
N SER A 178 -1.18 -4.70 -9.99
CA SER A 178 0.14 -5.32 -10.13
C SER A 178 0.37 -6.40 -9.07
N ALA A 179 -0.03 -6.16 -7.82
CA ALA A 179 0.07 -7.15 -6.74
C ALA A 179 -0.83 -8.36 -7.01
N LYS A 180 -2.07 -8.14 -7.44
CA LYS A 180 -3.00 -9.23 -7.79
C LYS A 180 -2.43 -10.10 -8.91
N GLN A 181 -1.96 -9.50 -10.00
CA GLN A 181 -1.39 -10.22 -11.13
C GLN A 181 -0.16 -11.03 -10.69
N ASP A 182 0.74 -10.44 -9.92
CA ASP A 182 1.95 -11.11 -9.44
C ASP A 182 1.64 -12.32 -8.53
N LEU A 183 0.62 -12.21 -7.67
CA LEU A 183 0.14 -13.33 -6.85
C LEU A 183 -0.50 -14.42 -7.71
N GLU A 184 -1.35 -14.05 -8.68
CA GLU A 184 -2.03 -15.03 -9.54
C GLU A 184 -1.08 -15.78 -10.48
N GLU A 185 -0.03 -15.11 -10.99
CA GLU A 185 1.05 -15.75 -11.75
C GLU A 185 1.78 -16.82 -10.92
N ARG A 186 1.88 -16.62 -9.60
CA ARG A 186 2.40 -17.60 -8.62
C ARG A 186 1.35 -18.62 -8.19
N ARG A 187 0.18 -18.63 -8.82
CA ARG A 187 -0.98 -19.47 -8.48
C ARG A 187 -1.51 -19.23 -7.06
N TYR A 188 -1.30 -18.04 -6.51
CA TYR A 188 -1.86 -17.59 -5.24
C TYR A 188 -3.13 -16.79 -5.52
N PHE A 189 -4.30 -17.30 -5.12
CA PHE A 189 -5.55 -16.58 -5.32
C PHE A 189 -5.77 -15.56 -4.20
N CYS A 190 -5.79 -14.27 -4.56
CA CYS A 190 -6.07 -13.19 -3.63
C CYS A 190 -7.37 -12.44 -4.04
N PRO A 191 -8.48 -12.63 -3.30
CA PRO A 191 -9.66 -11.79 -3.41
C PRO A 191 -9.31 -10.30 -3.32
N THR A 192 -9.91 -9.50 -4.21
CA THR A 192 -9.61 -8.07 -4.30
C THR A 192 -10.89 -7.26 -4.20
N VAL A 193 -10.92 -6.31 -3.28
CA VAL A 193 -12.00 -5.35 -3.07
C VAL A 193 -11.50 -3.98 -3.51
N PHE A 194 -12.24 -3.31 -4.39
CA PHE A 194 -11.96 -1.93 -4.78
C PHE A 194 -13.07 -1.02 -4.28
N THR A 195 -12.72 0.02 -3.54
CA THR A 195 -13.67 1.00 -3.03
C THR A 195 -13.44 2.35 -3.69
N ILE A 196 -14.49 2.84 -4.35
CA ILE A 196 -14.53 4.16 -4.98
C ILE A 196 -15.17 5.13 -3.99
N HIS A 197 -14.47 6.22 -3.67
CA HIS A 197 -14.94 7.20 -2.68
C HIS A 197 -15.64 8.41 -3.31
N LEU A 198 -15.54 8.58 -4.62
CA LEU A 198 -16.18 9.66 -5.37
C LEU A 198 -17.32 9.11 -6.23
N LEU A 199 -18.53 9.64 -6.07
CA LEU A 199 -19.64 9.39 -6.98
C LEU A 199 -19.41 10.06 -8.35
N ASN A 200 -18.66 11.17 -8.37
CA ASN A 200 -18.42 12.02 -9.54
C ASN A 200 -17.02 12.65 -9.47
N MET A 201 -16.32 12.71 -10.61
CA MET A 201 -15.02 13.36 -10.77
C MET A 201 -15.06 14.90 -10.62
N ARG A 202 -16.22 15.53 -10.87
CA ARG A 202 -16.46 16.97 -10.75
C ARG A 202 -17.41 17.29 -9.60
N ARG A 203 -17.01 18.22 -8.75
CA ARG A 203 -17.94 18.83 -7.78
C ARG A 203 -18.80 19.86 -8.52
N SER A 204 -20.12 19.68 -8.50
CA SER A 204 -21.06 20.71 -8.94
C SER A 204 -21.43 21.59 -7.75
N SER A 205 -21.51 22.90 -7.97
CA SER A 205 -22.03 23.82 -6.96
C SER A 205 -23.49 23.50 -6.66
N TRP A 206 -23.91 23.62 -5.40
CA TRP A 206 -25.33 23.56 -5.01
C TRP A 206 -26.18 24.59 -5.77
N ARG A 207 -25.57 25.66 -6.29
CA ARG A 207 -26.28 26.69 -7.09
C ARG A 207 -26.77 26.20 -8.45
N TYR A 208 -26.36 25.01 -8.89
CA TYR A 208 -26.81 24.40 -10.16
C TYR A 208 -27.89 23.33 -9.95
N MET A 209 -28.35 23.11 -8.72
CA MET A 209 -29.50 22.26 -8.37
C MET A 209 -30.62 23.16 -7.83
#